data_AF-A0AAV0U057-F1
#
_entry.id   AF-A0AAV0U057-F1
#
_cell.length_a   1.000
_cell.length_b   1.000
_cell.length_c   1.000
_cell.angle_alpha   90.00
_cell.angle_beta   90.00
_cell.angle_gamma   90.00
#
_symmetry.space_group_name_H-M   'P 1'
#
loop_
_entity.id
_entity.type
_entity.pdbx_description
1 polymer ?
#
loop_
_entity_poly.entity_id
_entity_poly.type
_entity_poly.pdbx_seq_one_letter_code
_entity_poly.pdbx_strand_id
1 'polypeptide(L)'
;MSCVTAAELAACVATLQKLHGDEAHELFQSSPLFKPLRTVLIPFLSELRAKFYHGHSTATDSSRQQRKRAKKVERARQKALDQQFVNKTALRAERIARLAVLQTQNPLLAHVPDGVATADEPLLLTEKGDKKEDRAVGEKQETQQLHYHRACYTCKVRFRQLHHFYDRLCPSCAELNYKKRLQSADLNGYVAVVTGARVKIGYEITLKLLRGGATVIATTRFPKDAALRYAKEKDFERWKDRLQVYGMDFRDLGVIDRFMDHLMQTYGRLDILINNATQTIRRPVHYYKHLIAREMAPLDDDLARVGQILRGNANLLGCSSAAVNVKSGNVAVNSAAIVSTNGESLTAMYSSAPTSVHLAQMPLVAEDQQSDETAALFPTGQVDHNQQQVDLRTSNSWVQNINQVETIELVEVFAINTMAPFILNKRAIPLLEKSSNAHRFIINVSAMEGKFYRNKTPNHPHTNMAKAAANMMTRTCAEDLARKGIYMNSVDTGWINDENPRDVAVRIADAHNFQTPLDEVDAAARVLDPIFAMFQDGHTVVKPVYGQFLKDYTVSEW
;
A
#
# COMPACT_ATOMS: atom_id res chain seq x y z
N MET A 1 -64.58 -30.61 -19.71
CA MET A 1 -63.88 -31.23 -18.55
C MET A 1 -64.61 -30.77 -17.31
N SER A 2 -65.19 -31.70 -16.54
CA SER A 2 -65.81 -31.39 -15.25
C SER A 2 -64.75 -30.82 -14.32
N CYS A 3 -65.04 -29.67 -13.69
CA CYS A 3 -64.17 -29.12 -12.67
C CYS A 3 -64.22 -30.03 -11.45
N VAL A 4 -63.06 -30.56 -11.03
CA VAL A 4 -62.91 -31.30 -9.77
C VAL A 4 -63.31 -30.37 -8.61
N THR A 5 -64.25 -30.79 -7.78
CA THR A 5 -64.69 -30.01 -6.63
C THR A 5 -63.64 -30.02 -5.51
N ALA A 6 -63.64 -28.99 -4.66
CA ALA A 6 -62.73 -28.92 -3.52
C ALA A 6 -62.89 -30.13 -2.57
N ALA A 7 -64.10 -30.66 -2.43
CA ALA A 7 -64.39 -31.84 -1.62
C ALA A 7 -63.79 -33.12 -2.21
N GLU A 8 -63.90 -33.31 -3.53
CA GLU A 8 -63.29 -34.45 -4.24
C GLU A 8 -61.76 -34.39 -4.17
N LEU A 9 -61.17 -33.19 -4.33
CA LEU A 9 -59.72 -33.02 -4.19
C LEU A 9 -59.25 -33.34 -2.77
N ALA A 10 -59.98 -32.87 -1.74
CA ALA A 10 -59.65 -33.16 -0.34
C ALA A 10 -59.71 -34.67 -0.04
N ALA A 11 -60.72 -35.38 -0.56
CA ALA A 11 -60.85 -36.83 -0.42
C ALA A 11 -59.69 -37.58 -1.10
N CYS A 12 -59.28 -37.15 -2.30
CA CYS A 12 -58.11 -37.69 -2.99
C CYS A 12 -56.82 -37.51 -2.18
N VAL A 13 -56.58 -36.32 -1.63
CA VAL A 13 -55.41 -36.03 -0.79
C VAL A 13 -55.40 -36.90 0.47
N ALA A 14 -56.54 -36.98 1.17
CA ALA A 14 -56.66 -37.81 2.38
C ALA A 14 -56.43 -39.31 2.09
N THR A 15 -56.86 -39.78 0.92
CA THR A 15 -56.63 -41.17 0.48
C THR A 15 -55.16 -41.42 0.18
N LEU A 16 -54.49 -40.52 -0.54
CA LEU A 16 -53.06 -40.63 -0.82
C LEU A 16 -52.20 -40.54 0.45
N GLN A 17 -52.61 -39.72 1.43
CA GLN A 17 -51.96 -39.64 2.74
C GLN A 17 -52.05 -40.95 3.52
N LYS A 18 -53.17 -41.68 3.43
CA LYS A 18 -53.31 -43.02 4.05
C LYS A 18 -52.47 -44.10 3.37
N LEU A 19 -52.03 -43.86 2.13
CA LEU A 19 -51.14 -44.74 1.38
C LEU A 19 -49.65 -44.35 1.55
N HIS A 20 -49.36 -43.42 2.47
CA HIS A 20 -48.00 -42.98 2.81
C HIS A 20 -47.41 -43.82 3.95
N GLY A 21 -46.14 -44.22 3.85
CA GLY A 21 -45.45 -45.09 4.80
C GLY A 21 -45.09 -46.46 4.20
N ASP A 22 -44.04 -47.09 4.71
CA ASP A 22 -43.41 -48.27 4.07
C ASP A 22 -44.35 -49.49 4.00
N GLU A 23 -45.10 -49.79 5.08
CA GLU A 23 -46.07 -50.91 5.10
C GLU A 23 -47.28 -50.66 4.17
N ALA A 24 -47.83 -49.44 4.20
CA ALA A 24 -48.95 -49.06 3.34
C ALA A 24 -48.53 -49.06 1.85
N HIS A 25 -47.27 -48.71 1.57
CA HIS A 25 -46.70 -48.75 0.23
C HIS A 25 -46.59 -50.18 -0.30
N GLU A 26 -46.12 -51.12 0.52
CA GLU A 26 -45.99 -52.53 0.15
C GLU A 26 -47.36 -53.16 -0.11
N LEU A 27 -48.37 -52.86 0.72
CA LEU A 27 -49.75 -53.28 0.54
C LEU A 27 -50.39 -52.63 -0.71
N PHE A 28 -50.07 -51.36 -0.97
CA PHE A 28 -50.47 -50.64 -2.18
C PHE A 28 -49.80 -51.21 -3.44
N GLN A 29 -48.60 -51.78 -3.39
CA GLN A 29 -47.94 -52.39 -4.55
C GLN A 29 -48.43 -53.82 -4.81
N SER A 30 -48.56 -54.64 -3.76
CA SER A 30 -48.81 -56.08 -3.85
C SER A 30 -50.29 -56.43 -4.05
N SER A 31 -51.22 -55.62 -3.51
CA SER A 31 -52.64 -55.93 -3.57
C SER A 31 -53.23 -55.78 -4.99
N PRO A 32 -54.02 -56.75 -5.48
CA PRO A 32 -54.74 -56.64 -6.75
C PRO A 32 -55.80 -55.52 -6.75
N LEU A 33 -56.34 -55.17 -5.57
CA LEU A 33 -57.42 -54.19 -5.42
C LEU A 33 -57.00 -52.78 -5.87
N PHE A 34 -55.72 -52.44 -5.71
CA PHE A 34 -55.18 -51.14 -6.12
C PHE A 34 -54.68 -51.11 -7.57
N LYS A 35 -54.77 -52.22 -8.32
CA LYS A 35 -54.32 -52.29 -9.71
C LYS A 35 -54.92 -51.19 -10.61
N PRO A 36 -56.24 -50.89 -10.56
CA PRO A 36 -56.82 -49.81 -11.37
C PRO A 36 -56.24 -48.43 -11.03
N LEU A 37 -56.05 -48.14 -9.74
CA LEU A 37 -55.48 -46.88 -9.26
C LEU A 37 -54.01 -46.73 -9.67
N ARG A 38 -53.20 -47.80 -9.56
CA ARG A 38 -51.81 -47.82 -10.06
C ARG A 38 -51.75 -47.53 -11.56
N THR A 39 -52.65 -48.11 -12.36
CA THR A 39 -52.73 -47.87 -13.80
C THR A 39 -53.02 -46.40 -14.13
N VAL A 40 -54.00 -45.79 -13.45
CA VAL A 40 -54.37 -44.38 -13.66
C VAL A 40 -53.27 -43.42 -13.20
N LEU A 41 -52.48 -43.79 -12.19
CA LEU A 41 -51.36 -42.97 -11.70
C LEU A 41 -50.10 -43.06 -12.56
N ILE A 42 -49.93 -44.05 -13.46
CA ILE A 42 -48.71 -44.20 -14.28
C ILE A 42 -48.35 -42.92 -15.05
N PRO A 43 -49.27 -42.26 -15.80
CA PRO A 43 -48.96 -41.01 -16.50
C PRO A 43 -48.51 -39.90 -15.55
N PHE A 44 -49.15 -39.79 -14.39
CA PHE A 44 -48.81 -38.79 -13.36
C PHE A 44 -47.46 -39.08 -12.70
N LEU A 45 -47.13 -40.36 -12.44
CA LEU A 45 -45.82 -40.76 -11.92
C LEU A 45 -44.69 -40.46 -12.92
N SER A 46 -44.95 -40.58 -14.22
CA SER A 46 -44.01 -40.18 -15.27
C SER A 46 -43.77 -38.66 -15.23
N GLU A 47 -44.83 -37.87 -15.13
CA GLU A 47 -44.76 -36.41 -15.02
C GLU A 47 -44.07 -35.96 -13.71
N LEU A 48 -44.39 -36.59 -12.58
CA LEU A 48 -43.74 -36.34 -11.30
C LEU A 48 -42.25 -36.70 -11.33
N ARG A 49 -41.87 -37.80 -12.00
CA ARG A 49 -40.45 -38.15 -12.20
C ARG A 49 -39.73 -37.16 -13.09
N ALA A 50 -40.38 -36.68 -14.16
CA ALA A 50 -39.85 -35.60 -15.00
C ALA A 50 -39.64 -34.31 -14.19
N LYS A 51 -40.60 -33.95 -13.33
CA LYS A 51 -40.58 -32.72 -12.54
C LYS A 51 -39.59 -32.74 -11.37
N PHE A 52 -39.53 -33.84 -10.62
CA PHE A 52 -38.73 -33.93 -9.38
C PHE A 52 -37.38 -34.60 -9.56
N TYR A 53 -37.23 -35.51 -10.53
CA TYR A 53 -36.00 -36.29 -10.75
C TYR A 53 -35.43 -36.09 -12.16
N HIS A 54 -35.89 -35.07 -12.88
CA HIS A 54 -35.50 -34.77 -14.27
C HIS A 54 -35.67 -35.96 -15.24
N GLY A 55 -36.66 -36.82 -15.00
CA GLY A 55 -36.96 -37.99 -15.82
C GLY A 55 -36.15 -39.24 -15.48
N HIS A 56 -35.32 -39.20 -14.44
CA HIS A 56 -34.54 -40.34 -13.97
C HIS A 56 -35.22 -41.10 -12.81
N SER A 57 -34.73 -42.30 -12.51
CA SER A 57 -35.16 -43.05 -11.33
C SER A 57 -34.66 -42.39 -10.04
N THR A 58 -35.36 -42.63 -8.93
CA THR A 58 -34.99 -42.15 -7.59
C THR A 58 -33.57 -42.57 -7.19
N ALA A 59 -33.18 -43.81 -7.51
CA ALA A 59 -31.83 -44.34 -7.28
C ALA A 59 -30.77 -43.57 -8.09
N THR A 60 -31.06 -43.26 -9.36
CA THR A 60 -30.15 -42.51 -10.24
C THR A 60 -30.00 -41.06 -9.78
N ASP A 61 -31.08 -40.39 -9.37
CA ASP A 61 -30.97 -39.01 -8.87
C ASP A 61 -30.29 -38.96 -7.49
N SER A 62 -30.57 -39.92 -6.59
CA SER A 62 -29.84 -40.06 -5.32
C SER A 62 -28.34 -40.25 -5.53
N SER A 63 -27.94 -41.15 -6.44
CA SER A 63 -26.54 -41.34 -6.83
C SER A 63 -25.92 -40.07 -7.44
N ARG A 64 -26.67 -39.36 -8.29
CA ARG A 64 -26.24 -38.07 -8.86
C ARG A 64 -26.06 -37.01 -7.77
N GLN A 65 -26.97 -36.91 -6.81
CA GLN A 65 -26.88 -35.99 -5.68
C GLN A 65 -25.69 -36.34 -4.78
N GLN A 66 -25.46 -37.62 -4.48
CA GLN A 66 -24.28 -38.10 -3.74
C GLN A 66 -22.98 -37.74 -4.48
N ARG A 67 -22.89 -37.99 -5.79
CA ARG A 67 -21.75 -37.57 -6.62
C ARG A 67 -21.53 -36.05 -6.61
N LYS A 68 -22.61 -35.26 -6.65
CA LYS A 68 -22.53 -33.79 -6.53
C LYS A 68 -22.02 -33.37 -5.16
N ARG A 69 -22.51 -33.98 -4.07
CA ARG A 69 -22.05 -33.74 -2.70
C ARG A 69 -20.58 -34.11 -2.54
N ALA A 70 -20.16 -35.28 -3.00
CA ALA A 70 -18.76 -35.72 -2.97
C ALA A 70 -17.85 -34.75 -3.74
N LYS A 71 -18.24 -34.33 -4.95
CA LYS A 71 -17.50 -33.30 -5.71
C LYS A 71 -17.42 -31.96 -4.97
N LYS A 72 -18.49 -31.56 -4.25
CA LYS A 72 -18.49 -30.33 -3.46
C LYS A 72 -17.51 -30.43 -2.28
N VAL A 73 -17.50 -31.56 -1.57
CA VAL A 73 -16.58 -31.84 -0.46
C VAL A 73 -15.13 -31.84 -0.95
N GLU A 74 -14.83 -32.55 -2.05
CA GLU A 74 -13.49 -32.60 -2.61
C GLU A 74 -13.01 -31.21 -3.07
N ARG A 75 -13.87 -30.43 -3.73
CA ARG A 75 -13.55 -29.04 -4.10
C ARG A 75 -13.26 -28.16 -2.88
N ALA A 76 -14.02 -28.32 -1.80
CA ALA A 76 -13.80 -27.58 -0.56
C ALA A 76 -12.46 -27.97 0.08
N ARG A 77 -12.14 -29.26 0.12
CA ARG A 77 -10.84 -29.78 0.58
C ARG A 77 -9.68 -29.19 -0.23
N GLN A 78 -9.76 -29.24 -1.56
CA GLN A 78 -8.73 -28.69 -2.44
C GLN A 78 -8.53 -27.18 -2.26
N LYS A 79 -9.63 -26.42 -2.11
CA LYS A 79 -9.54 -24.98 -1.80
C LYS A 79 -8.87 -24.72 -0.44
N ALA A 80 -9.16 -25.53 0.57
CA ALA A 80 -8.52 -25.42 1.88
C ALA A 80 -7.02 -25.76 1.82
N LEU A 81 -6.61 -26.74 1.00
CA LEU A 81 -5.20 -27.04 0.77
C LEU A 81 -4.49 -25.90 0.03
N ASP A 82 -5.09 -25.37 -1.04
CA ASP A 82 -4.55 -24.22 -1.77
C ASP A 82 -4.37 -23.01 -0.86
N GLN A 83 -5.34 -22.79 0.03
CA GLN A 83 -5.30 -21.76 1.05
C GLN A 83 -4.12 -21.94 2.02
N GLN A 84 -3.87 -23.17 2.47
CA GLN A 84 -2.72 -23.49 3.32
C GLN A 84 -1.39 -23.28 2.58
N PHE A 85 -1.30 -23.66 1.30
CA PHE A 85 -0.09 -23.45 0.49
C PHE A 85 0.20 -21.96 0.28
N VAL A 86 -0.83 -21.17 -0.02
CA VAL A 86 -0.73 -19.71 -0.12
C VAL A 86 -0.27 -19.10 1.20
N ASN A 87 -0.85 -19.51 2.34
CA ASN A 87 -0.46 -18.98 3.65
C ASN A 87 0.97 -19.36 4.09
N LYS A 88 1.61 -20.33 3.41
CA LYS A 88 2.99 -20.76 3.70
C LYS A 88 4.05 -19.97 2.92
N THR A 89 3.68 -19.14 1.94
CA THR A 89 4.67 -18.29 1.27
C THR A 89 5.24 -17.27 2.26
N ALA A 90 6.53 -16.98 2.18
CA ALA A 90 7.23 -16.25 3.25
C ALA A 90 6.61 -14.87 3.56
N LEU A 91 6.30 -14.07 2.52
CA LEU A 91 5.69 -12.74 2.72
C LEU A 91 4.35 -12.84 3.45
N ARG A 92 3.51 -13.80 3.06
CA ARG A 92 2.17 -13.98 3.62
C ARG A 92 2.23 -14.57 5.02
N ALA A 93 3.06 -15.60 5.21
CA ALA A 93 3.25 -16.27 6.49
C ALA A 93 3.70 -15.29 7.57
N GLU A 94 4.62 -14.38 7.23
CA GLU A 94 5.09 -13.36 8.15
C GLU A 94 3.99 -12.37 8.54
N ARG A 95 3.21 -11.86 7.57
CA ARG A 95 2.08 -10.97 7.87
C ARG A 95 1.05 -11.63 8.78
N ILE A 96 0.73 -12.91 8.52
CA ILE A 96 -0.18 -13.69 9.37
C ILE A 96 0.41 -13.87 10.78
N ALA A 97 1.69 -14.21 10.89
CA ALA A 97 2.35 -14.41 12.17
C ALA A 97 2.37 -13.12 13.00
N ARG A 98 2.70 -11.98 12.38
CA ARG A 98 2.67 -10.66 13.03
C ARG A 98 1.26 -10.33 13.52
N LEU A 99 0.26 -10.47 12.65
CA LEU A 99 -1.14 -10.23 13.03
C LEU A 99 -1.56 -11.09 14.23
N ALA A 100 -1.17 -12.37 14.26
CA ALA A 100 -1.47 -13.27 15.36
C ALA A 100 -0.80 -12.86 16.69
N VAL A 101 0.47 -12.44 16.65
CA VAL A 101 1.19 -11.92 17.83
C VAL A 101 0.43 -10.74 18.45
N LEU A 102 -0.07 -9.84 17.60
CA LEU A 102 -0.72 -8.62 18.05
C LEU A 102 -2.10 -8.89 18.62
N GLN A 103 -2.89 -9.72 17.94
CA GLN A 103 -4.17 -10.20 18.48
C GLN A 103 -4.00 -10.90 19.83
N THR A 104 -2.85 -11.56 20.07
CA THR A 104 -2.54 -12.16 21.36
C THR A 104 -2.21 -11.11 22.42
N GLN A 105 -1.46 -10.06 22.06
CA GLN A 105 -1.09 -8.96 22.97
C GLN A 105 -2.29 -8.09 23.35
N ASN A 106 -3.26 -7.93 22.44
CA ASN A 106 -4.51 -7.24 22.73
C ASN A 106 -5.65 -7.82 21.87
N PRO A 107 -6.48 -8.73 22.43
CA PRO A 107 -7.61 -9.33 21.72
C PRO A 107 -8.68 -8.34 21.24
N LEU A 108 -8.68 -7.11 21.77
CA LEU A 108 -9.56 -6.02 21.37
C LEU A 108 -8.96 -5.16 20.25
N LEU A 109 -7.77 -5.51 19.72
CA LEU A 109 -7.17 -4.82 18.59
C LEU A 109 -8.07 -4.91 17.35
N ALA A 110 -8.16 -3.77 16.68
CA ALA A 110 -8.73 -3.69 15.35
C ALA A 110 -8.01 -4.62 14.37
N HIS A 111 -8.75 -5.48 13.67
CA HIS A 111 -8.18 -6.33 12.62
C HIS A 111 -7.75 -5.46 11.43
N VAL A 112 -6.47 -5.55 11.02
CA VAL A 112 -5.93 -4.90 9.82
C VAL A 112 -5.42 -5.99 8.89
N PRO A 113 -5.93 -6.10 7.63
CA PRO A 113 -5.59 -7.20 6.73
C PRO A 113 -4.11 -7.46 6.47
N ASP A 114 -3.31 -6.39 6.44
CA ASP A 114 -1.87 -6.46 6.19
C ASP A 114 -1.02 -6.47 7.49
N GLY A 115 -1.68 -6.41 8.67
CA GLY A 115 -1.04 -6.48 9.99
C GLY A 115 -1.13 -5.20 10.81
N VAL A 116 -1.00 -5.35 12.13
CA VAL A 116 -0.80 -4.27 13.12
C VAL A 116 0.70 -4.30 13.55
N ALA A 117 1.20 -3.43 14.42
CA ALA A 117 2.42 -3.67 15.22
C ALA A 117 2.28 -3.01 16.61
N THR A 118 3.17 -3.35 17.54
CA THR A 118 3.43 -2.48 18.71
C THR A 118 4.52 -1.46 18.33
N ALA A 119 4.56 -0.31 19.01
CA ALA A 119 5.43 0.82 18.67
C ALA A 119 6.95 0.51 18.65
N ASP A 120 7.37 -0.68 19.11
CA ASP A 120 8.77 -1.08 19.27
C ASP A 120 9.21 -2.30 18.45
N GLU A 121 8.35 -2.88 17.61
CA GLU A 121 8.77 -3.94 16.70
C GLU A 121 9.52 -3.38 15.47
N PRO A 122 10.59 -4.06 14.99
CA PRO A 122 11.37 -3.61 13.83
C PRO A 122 10.51 -3.50 12.57
N LEU A 123 10.68 -2.40 11.83
CA LEU A 123 9.83 -1.95 10.72
C LEU A 123 9.91 -2.78 9.42
N LEU A 124 10.65 -3.90 9.41
CA LEU A 124 10.93 -4.62 8.18
C LEU A 124 11.01 -6.12 8.36
N LEU A 125 10.74 -6.82 7.25
CA LEU A 125 11.31 -8.12 6.95
C LEU A 125 12.82 -8.04 7.16
N THR A 126 13.32 -8.52 8.29
CA THR A 126 14.77 -8.73 8.41
C THR A 126 15.18 -9.75 7.36
N GLU A 127 16.38 -9.60 6.80
CA GLU A 127 17.03 -10.45 5.76
C GLU A 127 17.08 -11.97 6.07
N LYS A 128 16.45 -12.44 7.14
CA LYS A 128 16.31 -13.83 7.55
C LYS A 128 15.34 -14.65 6.70
N GLY A 129 15.38 -14.44 5.37
CA GLY A 129 15.25 -15.56 4.44
C GLY A 129 16.52 -16.42 4.44
N ASP A 130 17.69 -15.84 4.77
CA ASP A 130 18.99 -16.49 4.68
C ASP A 130 19.76 -16.49 6.00
N LYS A 131 19.29 -17.27 6.98
CA LYS A 131 20.15 -17.96 7.98
C LYS A 131 19.41 -19.19 8.49
N LYS A 132 19.24 -20.20 7.64
CA LYS A 132 19.34 -21.58 8.10
C LYS A 132 20.79 -21.97 7.91
N GLU A 133 21.48 -22.16 9.03
CA GLU A 133 22.77 -22.84 9.11
C GLU A 133 22.79 -24.06 8.17
N ASP A 134 23.89 -24.19 7.43
CA ASP A 134 24.39 -25.37 6.73
C ASP A 134 23.52 -26.63 6.82
N ARG A 135 22.37 -26.63 6.12
CA ARG A 135 21.71 -27.87 5.73
C ARG A 135 22.16 -28.18 4.32
N ALA A 136 22.89 -29.29 4.24
CA ALA A 136 23.38 -29.91 3.04
C ALA A 136 22.51 -29.66 1.81
N VAL A 137 23.17 -29.21 0.74
CA VAL A 137 22.67 -29.20 -0.64
C VAL A 137 22.12 -30.60 -0.96
N GLY A 138 20.80 -30.80 -0.83
CA GLY A 138 20.25 -32.15 -0.91
C GLY A 138 18.75 -32.34 -0.74
N GLU A 139 17.93 -31.31 -0.46
CA GLU A 139 16.47 -31.46 -0.44
C GLU A 139 15.83 -30.45 -1.41
N LYS A 140 15.37 -30.94 -2.56
CA LYS A 140 14.47 -30.18 -3.44
C LYS A 140 13.23 -29.82 -2.63
N GLN A 141 13.06 -28.55 -2.25
CA GLN A 141 11.75 -28.07 -1.79
C GLN A 141 10.75 -28.31 -2.91
N GLU A 142 9.86 -29.29 -2.73
CA GLU A 142 8.76 -29.53 -3.65
C GLU A 142 7.97 -28.23 -3.80
N THR A 143 7.99 -27.66 -5.00
CA THR A 143 7.24 -26.48 -5.34
C THR A 143 5.75 -26.83 -5.26
N GLN A 144 5.08 -26.35 -4.19
CA GLN A 144 3.69 -26.68 -3.92
C GLN A 144 2.80 -26.18 -5.07
N GLN A 145 2.23 -27.13 -5.82
CA GLN A 145 1.33 -26.84 -6.93
C GLN A 145 -0.11 -26.73 -6.41
N LEU A 146 -0.74 -25.59 -6.67
CA LEU A 146 -2.15 -25.36 -6.36
C LEU A 146 -3.06 -26.26 -7.21
N HIS A 147 -4.24 -26.58 -6.69
CA HIS A 147 -5.31 -27.27 -7.42
C HIS A 147 -5.98 -26.32 -8.42
N TYR A 148 -6.15 -25.04 -8.06
CA TYR A 148 -6.78 -24.02 -8.88
C TYR A 148 -5.79 -22.99 -9.40
N HIS A 149 -6.03 -22.47 -10.61
CA HIS A 149 -5.23 -21.40 -11.19
C HIS A 149 -5.46 -20.07 -10.47
N ARG A 150 -4.38 -19.33 -10.26
CA ARG A 150 -4.40 -17.90 -9.88
C ARG A 150 -3.89 -17.05 -11.03
N ALA A 151 -4.26 -15.78 -11.08
CA ALA A 151 -3.74 -14.82 -12.05
C ALA A 151 -2.57 -14.03 -11.43
N CYS A 152 -1.46 -13.90 -12.16
CA CYS A 152 -0.30 -13.14 -11.72
C CYS A 152 -0.66 -11.66 -11.56
N TYR A 153 -0.23 -11.02 -10.47
CA TYR A 153 -0.47 -9.60 -10.23
C TYR A 153 0.18 -8.71 -11.31
N THR A 154 1.39 -9.03 -11.75
CA THR A 154 2.12 -8.25 -12.77
C THR A 154 1.61 -8.52 -14.18
N CYS A 155 1.86 -9.72 -14.72
CA CYS A 155 1.63 -10.04 -16.14
C CYS A 155 0.27 -10.71 -16.43
N LYS A 156 -0.57 -10.92 -15.41
CA LYS A 156 -1.92 -11.52 -15.51
C LYS A 156 -2.00 -12.97 -16.01
N VAL A 157 -0.88 -13.63 -16.33
CA VAL A 157 -0.89 -15.05 -16.75
C VAL A 157 -1.41 -15.93 -15.61
N ARG A 158 -2.11 -17.01 -15.99
CA ARG A 158 -2.61 -18.01 -15.04
C ARG A 158 -1.50 -18.97 -14.62
N PHE A 159 -1.33 -19.19 -13.33
CA PHE A 159 -0.31 -20.07 -12.78
C PHE A 159 -0.85 -20.91 -11.62
N ARG A 160 -0.16 -22.01 -11.31
CA ARG A 160 -0.48 -22.93 -10.19
C ARG A 160 0.73 -23.21 -9.30
N GLN A 161 1.94 -23.04 -9.81
CA GLN A 161 3.16 -23.22 -9.04
C GLN A 161 3.44 -21.94 -8.24
N LEU A 162 3.50 -22.03 -6.91
CA LEU A 162 3.86 -20.92 -6.06
C LEU A 162 5.37 -20.69 -6.02
N HIS A 163 5.76 -19.43 -5.87
CA HIS A 163 7.12 -19.05 -5.46
C HIS A 163 7.23 -19.18 -3.94
N HIS A 164 8.42 -19.45 -3.41
CA HIS A 164 8.61 -19.60 -1.96
C HIS A 164 8.26 -18.31 -1.19
N PHE A 165 8.49 -17.14 -1.81
CA PHE A 165 8.26 -15.83 -1.19
C PHE A 165 6.88 -15.21 -1.51
N TYR A 166 6.45 -15.25 -2.77
CA TYR A 166 5.26 -14.53 -3.25
C TYR A 166 4.12 -15.50 -3.58
N ASP A 167 2.90 -15.21 -3.12
CA ASP A 167 1.73 -16.00 -3.51
C ASP A 167 1.02 -15.44 -4.75
N ARG A 168 1.13 -14.13 -5.02
CA ARG A 168 0.39 -13.41 -6.07
C ARG A 168 1.14 -13.24 -7.39
N LEU A 169 2.36 -13.76 -7.52
CA LEU A 169 3.19 -13.66 -8.73
C LEU A 169 3.43 -15.03 -9.34
N CYS A 170 3.37 -15.14 -10.67
CA CYS A 170 3.82 -16.35 -11.36
C CYS A 170 5.34 -16.53 -11.18
N PRO A 171 5.89 -17.74 -11.34
CA PRO A 171 7.30 -18.03 -11.05
C PRO A 171 8.30 -17.05 -11.69
N SER A 172 8.11 -16.68 -12.97
CA SER A 172 8.98 -15.74 -13.66
C SER A 172 8.94 -14.31 -13.09
N CYS A 173 7.74 -13.77 -12.83
CA CYS A 173 7.61 -12.45 -12.22
C CYS A 173 8.08 -12.45 -10.77
N ALA A 174 7.83 -13.54 -10.04
CA ALA A 174 8.26 -13.70 -8.66
C ALA A 174 9.79 -13.68 -8.57
N GLU A 175 10.49 -14.44 -9.42
CA GLU A 175 11.95 -14.45 -9.50
C GLU A 175 12.52 -13.07 -9.83
N LEU A 176 11.94 -12.37 -10.80
CA LEU A 176 12.37 -11.01 -11.14
C LEU A 176 12.20 -10.05 -9.95
N ASN A 177 11.02 -10.02 -9.30
CA ASN A 177 10.78 -9.14 -8.16
C ASN A 177 11.72 -9.51 -6.99
N TYR A 178 11.94 -10.81 -6.75
CA TYR A 178 12.86 -11.28 -5.71
C TYR A 178 14.31 -10.89 -5.99
N LYS A 179 14.78 -10.98 -7.23
CA LYS A 179 16.11 -10.48 -7.60
C LYS A 179 16.21 -8.97 -7.44
N LYS A 180 15.18 -8.23 -7.89
CA LYS A 180 15.16 -6.76 -7.85
C LYS A 180 15.08 -6.22 -6.42
N ARG A 181 14.32 -6.86 -5.52
CA ARG A 181 14.26 -6.42 -4.11
C ARG A 181 15.59 -6.54 -3.38
N LEU A 182 16.45 -7.47 -3.80
CA LEU A 182 17.80 -7.68 -3.27
C LEU A 182 18.87 -6.85 -4.01
N GLN A 183 18.50 -6.17 -5.09
CA GLN A 183 19.44 -5.41 -5.89
C GLN A 183 20.00 -4.21 -5.09
N SER A 184 21.31 -3.98 -5.28
CA SER A 184 22.04 -2.81 -4.82
C SER A 184 22.82 -2.18 -5.98
N ALA A 185 23.42 -1.02 -5.73
CA ALA A 185 24.34 -0.34 -6.64
C ALA A 185 25.44 0.35 -5.81
N ASP A 186 26.65 0.44 -6.35
CA ASP A 186 27.70 1.30 -5.77
C ASP A 186 27.39 2.76 -6.11
N LEU A 187 26.97 3.50 -5.09
CA LEU A 187 26.61 4.91 -5.12
C LEU A 187 27.56 5.75 -4.25
N ASN A 188 28.79 5.27 -4.01
CA ASN A 188 29.80 6.08 -3.33
C ASN A 188 30.01 7.41 -4.08
N GLY A 189 29.98 8.52 -3.34
CA GLY A 189 30.09 9.86 -3.90
C GLY A 189 28.81 10.43 -4.51
N TYR A 190 27.69 9.71 -4.49
CA TYR A 190 26.37 10.26 -4.84
C TYR A 190 25.73 10.97 -3.65
N VAL A 191 25.08 12.11 -3.91
CA VAL A 191 24.23 12.83 -2.96
C VAL A 191 22.77 12.71 -3.43
N ALA A 192 21.91 12.20 -2.55
CA ALA A 192 20.51 11.94 -2.85
C ALA A 192 19.58 12.71 -1.91
N VAL A 193 18.47 13.23 -2.44
CA VAL A 193 17.34 13.75 -1.65
C VAL A 193 16.18 12.77 -1.79
N VAL A 194 15.59 12.37 -0.66
CA VAL A 194 14.40 11.50 -0.61
C VAL A 194 13.33 12.19 0.22
N THR A 195 12.18 12.47 -0.41
CA THR A 195 11.06 13.09 0.29
C THR A 195 10.10 12.06 0.89
N GLY A 196 9.51 12.37 2.05
CA GLY A 196 8.59 11.44 2.72
C GLY A 196 9.30 10.20 3.28
N ALA A 197 10.48 10.38 3.86
CA ALA A 197 11.41 9.31 4.21
C ALA A 197 11.24 8.73 5.63
N ARG A 198 10.16 9.03 6.34
CA ARG A 198 9.98 8.57 7.73
C ARG A 198 9.59 7.09 7.83
N VAL A 199 8.72 6.65 6.93
CA VAL A 199 8.06 5.33 6.98
C VAL A 199 7.82 4.81 5.57
N LYS A 200 7.45 3.53 5.49
CA LYS A 200 7.06 2.84 4.26
C LYS A 200 8.11 2.96 3.15
N ILE A 201 7.68 3.21 1.92
CA ILE A 201 8.52 3.24 0.72
C ILE A 201 9.69 4.21 0.85
N GLY A 202 9.47 5.43 1.37
CA GLY A 202 10.53 6.43 1.50
C GLY A 202 11.61 6.04 2.50
N TYR A 203 11.24 5.29 3.54
CA TYR A 203 12.18 4.70 4.50
C TYR A 203 13.06 3.65 3.81
N GLU A 204 12.45 2.72 3.08
CA GLU A 204 13.18 1.68 2.33
C GLU A 204 14.07 2.22 1.23
N ILE A 205 13.61 3.24 0.48
CA ILE A 205 14.43 3.92 -0.53
C ILE A 205 15.68 4.50 0.12
N THR A 206 15.51 5.18 1.27
CA THR A 206 16.62 5.80 2.00
C THR A 206 17.63 4.76 2.46
N LEU A 207 17.17 3.64 3.05
CA LEU A 207 18.04 2.54 3.47
C LEU A 207 18.82 1.94 2.30
N LYS A 208 18.16 1.69 1.16
CA LYS A 208 18.81 1.12 -0.03
C LYS A 208 19.89 2.05 -0.59
N LEU A 209 19.63 3.36 -0.64
CA LEU A 209 20.62 4.35 -1.08
C LEU A 209 21.81 4.45 -0.10
N LEU A 210 21.53 4.48 1.22
CA LEU A 210 22.57 4.50 2.24
C LEU A 210 23.44 3.24 2.21
N ARG A 211 22.83 2.06 2.05
CA ARG A 211 23.52 0.76 1.92
C ARG A 211 24.31 0.66 0.61
N GLY A 212 23.90 1.40 -0.42
CA GLY A 212 24.66 1.59 -1.66
C GLY A 212 25.84 2.58 -1.55
N GLY A 213 26.00 3.29 -0.43
CA GLY A 213 27.12 4.24 -0.23
C GLY A 213 26.78 5.72 -0.46
N ALA A 214 25.56 6.05 -0.88
CA ALA A 214 25.15 7.44 -1.12
C ALA A 214 25.05 8.26 0.17
N THR A 215 25.34 9.55 0.10
CA THR A 215 24.88 10.51 1.11
C THR A 215 23.40 10.79 0.89
N VAL A 216 22.56 10.63 1.90
CA VAL A 216 21.11 10.79 1.79
C VAL A 216 20.59 11.91 2.68
N ILE A 217 19.80 12.77 2.06
CA ILE A 217 19.10 13.90 2.66
C ILE A 217 17.61 13.53 2.66
N ALA A 218 17.12 13.11 3.81
CA ALA A 218 15.76 12.65 4.03
C ALA A 218 14.87 13.82 4.48
N THR A 219 13.66 13.94 3.92
CA THR A 219 12.67 14.93 4.40
C THR A 219 11.40 14.24 4.92
N THR A 220 10.81 14.81 5.96
CA THR A 220 9.60 14.30 6.64
C THR A 220 8.96 15.40 7.49
N ARG A 221 7.66 15.30 7.80
CA ARG A 221 7.02 16.17 8.78
C ARG A 221 7.51 15.94 10.22
N PHE A 222 7.93 14.72 10.53
CA PHE A 222 8.31 14.29 11.89
C PHE A 222 9.76 13.77 11.88
N PRO A 223 10.76 14.67 12.00
CA PRO A 223 12.18 14.32 11.85
C PRO A 223 12.75 13.52 13.01
N LYS A 224 12.34 13.74 14.27
CA LYS A 224 12.87 12.99 15.42
C LYS A 224 12.40 11.55 15.39
N ASP A 225 11.13 11.31 15.07
CA ASP A 225 10.58 9.96 14.88
C ASP A 225 11.32 9.22 13.76
N ALA A 226 11.55 9.88 12.61
CA ALA A 226 12.33 9.27 11.51
C ALA A 226 13.75 8.91 11.95
N ALA A 227 14.44 9.83 12.62
CA ALA A 227 15.81 9.62 13.08
C ALA A 227 15.94 8.42 14.03
N LEU A 228 14.99 8.26 14.96
CA LEU A 228 14.95 7.12 15.88
C LEU A 228 14.64 5.80 15.16
N ARG A 229 13.77 5.81 14.14
CA ARG A 229 13.52 4.62 13.31
C ARG A 229 14.80 4.15 12.63
N TYR A 230 15.53 5.07 11.99
CA TYR A 230 16.82 4.76 11.38
C TYR A 230 17.85 4.25 12.40
N ALA A 231 17.87 4.78 13.62
CA ALA A 231 18.78 4.34 14.67
C ALA A 231 18.51 2.91 15.18
N LYS A 232 17.30 2.38 14.94
CA LYS A 232 16.94 0.98 15.24
C LYS A 232 17.49 -0.01 14.20
N GLU A 233 17.99 0.46 13.05
CA GLU A 233 18.60 -0.41 12.04
C GLU A 233 19.93 -0.98 12.52
N LYS A 234 20.16 -2.28 12.27
CA LYS A 234 21.34 -3.01 12.77
C LYS A 234 22.65 -2.46 12.23
N ASP A 235 22.61 -1.91 11.02
CA ASP A 235 23.75 -1.36 10.30
C ASP A 235 23.81 0.18 10.39
N PHE A 236 23.00 0.81 11.24
CA PHE A 236 22.96 2.27 11.44
C PHE A 236 24.35 2.88 11.60
N GLU A 237 25.18 2.29 12.45
CA GLU A 237 26.54 2.79 12.74
C GLU A 237 27.46 2.83 11.50
N ARG A 238 27.14 2.07 10.44
CA ARG A 238 27.95 2.04 9.20
C ARG A 238 27.66 3.22 8.26
N TRP A 239 26.49 3.83 8.35
CA TRP A 239 26.03 4.82 7.37
C TRP A 239 25.42 6.08 8.00
N LYS A 240 25.25 6.14 9.33
CA LYS A 240 24.67 7.28 10.05
C LYS A 240 25.30 8.63 9.69
N ASP A 241 26.59 8.68 9.38
CA ASP A 241 27.30 9.92 9.05
C ASP A 241 26.94 10.47 7.66
N ARG A 242 26.33 9.62 6.82
CA ARG A 242 25.84 9.94 5.48
C ARG A 242 24.36 10.26 5.44
N LEU A 243 23.66 10.25 6.58
CA LEU A 243 22.23 10.59 6.68
C LEU A 243 22.03 11.97 7.33
N GLN A 244 21.17 12.79 6.74
CA GLN A 244 20.60 13.98 7.39
C GLN A 244 19.07 13.98 7.21
N VAL A 245 18.34 14.31 8.27
CA VAL A 245 16.88 14.31 8.31
C VAL A 245 16.37 15.73 8.56
N TYR A 246 15.53 16.23 7.66
CA TYR A 246 14.95 17.57 7.70
C TYR A 246 13.44 17.52 7.89
N GLY A 247 12.95 18.34 8.82
CA GLY A 247 11.54 18.54 9.13
C GLY A 247 10.87 19.47 8.12
N MET A 248 10.03 18.94 7.23
CA MET A 248 9.32 19.70 6.19
C MET A 248 7.86 19.27 6.05
N ASP A 249 6.97 20.25 5.98
CA ASP A 249 5.58 20.06 5.57
C ASP A 249 5.37 20.73 4.22
N PHE A 250 5.10 19.93 3.19
CA PHE A 250 4.96 20.41 1.82
C PHE A 250 3.63 21.14 1.55
N ARG A 251 2.82 21.38 2.59
CA ARG A 251 1.75 22.38 2.55
C ARG A 251 2.29 23.81 2.64
N ASP A 252 3.47 24.02 3.25
CA ASP A 252 4.24 25.27 3.14
C ASP A 252 5.21 25.16 1.95
N LEU A 253 4.79 25.60 0.76
CA LEU A 253 5.64 25.57 -0.42
C LEU A 253 6.89 26.47 -0.28
N GLY A 254 6.83 27.53 0.54
CA GLY A 254 7.96 28.43 0.76
C GLY A 254 9.11 27.78 1.53
N VAL A 255 8.84 26.74 2.33
CA VAL A 255 9.90 25.96 3.01
C VAL A 255 10.77 25.20 2.01
N ILE A 256 10.21 24.82 0.86
CA ILE A 256 10.94 24.10 -0.20
C ILE A 256 12.01 25.01 -0.80
N ASP A 257 11.67 26.26 -1.11
CA ASP A 257 12.64 27.22 -1.64
C ASP A 257 13.80 27.44 -0.67
N ARG A 258 13.51 27.69 0.62
CA ARG A 258 14.53 27.84 1.66
C ARG A 258 15.41 26.60 1.81
N PHE A 259 14.79 25.42 1.77
CA PHE A 259 15.52 24.15 1.83
C PHE A 259 16.45 23.97 0.64
N MET A 260 16.01 24.31 -0.57
CA MET A 260 16.85 24.19 -1.77
C MET A 260 18.00 25.19 -1.78
N ASP A 261 17.82 26.40 -1.23
CA ASP A 261 18.92 27.35 -0.99
C ASP A 261 19.93 26.81 0.03
N HIS A 262 19.44 26.23 1.12
CA HIS A 262 20.28 25.55 2.11
C HIS A 262 21.07 24.39 1.49
N LEU A 263 20.46 23.59 0.61
CA LEU A 263 21.16 22.52 -0.10
C LEU A 263 22.26 23.05 -1.02
N MET A 264 21.98 24.13 -1.74
CA MET A 264 22.96 24.81 -2.59
C MET A 264 24.16 25.30 -1.78
N GLN A 265 23.94 25.86 -0.61
CA GLN A 265 25.00 26.38 0.25
C GLN A 265 25.80 25.26 0.94
N THR A 266 25.11 24.21 1.40
CA THR A 266 25.72 23.18 2.26
C THR A 266 26.36 22.05 1.46
N TYR A 267 25.70 21.58 0.40
CA TYR A 267 26.16 20.43 -0.38
C TYR A 267 26.72 20.85 -1.75
N GLY A 268 26.25 21.96 -2.32
CA GLY A 268 26.74 22.51 -3.59
C GLY A 268 26.38 21.70 -4.85
N ARG A 269 25.93 20.45 -4.69
CA ARG A 269 25.57 19.51 -5.76
C ARG A 269 24.47 18.55 -5.31
N LEU A 270 23.81 17.93 -6.29
CA LEU A 270 22.88 16.82 -6.11
C LEU A 270 23.06 15.82 -7.24
N ASP A 271 22.81 14.54 -6.98
CA ASP A 271 22.91 13.48 -7.98
C ASP A 271 21.57 12.77 -8.20
N ILE A 272 20.80 12.57 -7.13
CA ILE A 272 19.54 11.85 -7.15
C ILE A 272 18.47 12.66 -6.42
N LEU A 273 17.32 12.88 -7.04
CA LEU A 273 16.12 13.40 -6.39
C LEU A 273 15.01 12.37 -6.49
N ILE A 274 14.49 11.91 -5.34
CA ILE A 274 13.32 11.04 -5.26
C ILE A 274 12.16 11.81 -4.65
N ASN A 275 11.20 12.20 -5.50
CA ASN A 275 9.93 12.77 -5.07
C ASN A 275 8.99 11.64 -4.67
N ASN A 276 9.09 11.19 -3.42
CA ASN A 276 8.29 10.11 -2.86
C ASN A 276 7.14 10.61 -1.96
N ALA A 277 7.30 11.74 -1.27
CA ALA A 277 6.25 12.32 -0.43
C ALA A 277 4.93 12.43 -1.21
N THR A 278 3.88 11.79 -0.68
CA THR A 278 2.57 11.72 -1.31
C THR A 278 1.49 11.67 -0.23
N GLN A 279 0.40 12.39 -0.45
CA GLN A 279 -0.85 12.22 0.28
C GLN A 279 -1.86 11.54 -0.66
N THR A 280 -2.29 10.34 -0.29
CA THR A 280 -3.43 9.66 -0.94
C THR A 280 -4.70 10.00 -0.16
N ILE A 281 -4.67 9.78 1.15
CA ILE A 281 -5.76 10.12 2.07
C ILE A 281 -5.27 11.19 3.04
N ARG A 282 -6.09 12.22 3.26
CA ARG A 282 -5.91 13.16 4.36
C ARG A 282 -6.08 12.46 5.71
N ARG A 283 -5.07 12.62 6.56
CA ARG A 283 -5.11 12.17 7.96
C ARG A 283 -5.28 13.39 8.87
N PRO A 284 -6.27 13.40 9.78
CA PRO A 284 -6.53 14.55 10.64
C PRO A 284 -5.45 14.70 11.72
N VAL A 285 -5.48 15.82 12.44
CA VAL A 285 -4.47 16.14 13.48
C VAL A 285 -4.33 15.04 14.54
N HIS A 286 -5.44 14.40 14.93
CA HIS A 286 -5.48 13.32 15.93
C HIS A 286 -4.67 12.08 15.53
N TYR A 287 -4.62 11.77 14.23
CA TYR A 287 -3.85 10.62 13.72
C TYR A 287 -2.37 10.71 14.09
N TYR A 288 -1.83 11.93 14.15
CA TYR A 288 -0.40 12.18 14.45
C TYR A 288 -0.14 12.50 15.91
N LYS A 289 -1.16 12.59 16.77
CA LYS A 289 -1.04 13.05 18.16
C LYS A 289 0.02 12.30 18.96
N HIS A 290 0.14 10.99 18.74
CA HIS A 290 1.14 10.12 19.39
C HIS A 290 2.59 10.49 19.08
N LEU A 291 2.86 11.23 18.00
CA LEU A 291 4.20 11.67 17.61
C LEU A 291 4.59 13.02 18.23
N ILE A 292 3.59 13.85 18.54
CA ILE A 292 3.80 15.27 18.84
C ILE A 292 4.63 15.46 20.10
N ALA A 293 4.29 14.75 21.19
CA ALA A 293 5.02 14.89 22.45
C ALA A 293 6.53 14.70 22.27
N ARG A 294 6.93 13.68 21.49
CA ARG A 294 8.34 13.39 21.19
C ARG A 294 8.96 14.42 20.26
N GLU A 295 8.23 14.87 19.25
CA GLU A 295 8.73 15.88 18.32
C GLU A 295 8.95 17.25 18.99
N MET A 296 8.16 17.57 20.03
CA MET A 296 8.31 18.79 20.83
C MET A 296 9.37 18.67 21.94
N ALA A 297 9.67 17.46 22.41
CA ALA A 297 10.59 17.24 23.53
C ALA A 297 12.02 17.71 23.20
N PRO A 298 12.78 18.27 24.15
CA PRO A 298 14.21 18.55 23.97
C PRO A 298 14.99 17.29 23.55
N LEU A 299 16.18 17.46 22.98
CA LEU A 299 17.08 16.33 22.72
C LEU A 299 17.57 15.78 24.07
N ASP A 300 17.06 14.62 24.50
CA ASP A 300 17.54 13.84 25.64
C ASP A 300 18.74 12.95 25.26
N ASP A 301 19.23 12.13 26.20
CA ASP A 301 20.38 11.24 25.98
C ASP A 301 20.13 10.20 24.86
N ASP A 302 18.89 9.72 24.70
CA ASP A 302 18.50 8.84 23.60
C ASP A 302 18.54 9.58 22.25
N LEU A 303 18.13 10.85 22.24
CA LEU A 303 18.21 11.73 21.08
C LEU A 303 19.64 12.22 20.79
N ALA A 304 20.57 12.18 21.75
CA ALA A 304 21.97 12.53 21.54
C ALA A 304 22.64 11.61 20.51
N ARG A 305 22.29 10.31 20.52
CA ARG A 305 22.78 9.32 19.54
C ARG A 305 22.37 9.68 18.10
N VAL A 306 21.19 10.27 17.92
CA VAL A 306 20.67 10.69 16.60
C VAL A 306 20.83 12.17 16.33
N GLY A 307 21.35 12.94 17.29
CA GLY A 307 21.52 14.39 17.15
C GLY A 307 22.35 14.77 15.93
N GLN A 308 23.34 13.94 15.56
CA GLN A 308 24.17 14.16 14.38
C GLN A 308 23.39 14.16 13.05
N ILE A 309 22.37 13.30 12.92
CA ILE A 309 21.55 13.22 11.69
C ILE A 309 20.43 14.27 11.68
N LEU A 310 20.24 15.00 12.78
CA LEU A 310 19.27 16.10 12.91
C LEU A 310 19.91 17.50 12.82
N ARG A 311 21.25 17.60 12.73
CA ARG A 311 21.97 18.89 12.74
C ARG A 311 21.50 19.84 11.64
N GLY A 312 21.32 19.31 10.42
CA GLY A 312 20.85 20.12 9.29
C GLY A 312 19.48 20.77 9.55
N ASN A 313 18.59 20.10 10.28
CA ASN A 313 17.26 20.62 10.60
C ASN A 313 17.33 21.88 11.49
N ALA A 314 18.22 21.88 12.49
CA ALA A 314 18.45 23.05 13.34
C ALA A 314 19.00 24.23 12.53
N ASN A 315 19.91 23.98 11.59
CA ASN A 315 20.48 25.03 10.73
C ASN A 315 19.43 25.66 9.80
N LEU A 316 18.56 24.84 9.20
CA LEU A 316 17.45 25.32 8.37
C LEU A 316 16.49 26.22 9.17
N LEU A 317 16.22 25.86 10.44
CA LEU A 317 15.35 26.63 11.34
C LEU A 317 16.05 27.86 11.94
N GLY A 318 17.37 27.81 12.16
CA GLY A 318 18.17 28.93 12.67
C GLY A 318 18.22 30.12 11.70
N CYS A 319 18.19 29.85 10.39
CA CYS A 319 18.10 30.89 9.35
C CYS A 319 16.82 31.74 9.42
N SER A 320 15.74 31.28 10.07
CA SER A 320 14.53 32.09 10.29
C SER A 320 14.74 33.22 11.31
N SER A 321 15.72 33.12 12.21
CA SER A 321 16.02 34.17 13.20
C SER A 321 16.96 35.27 12.67
N ALA A 322 17.69 35.01 11.59
CA ALA A 322 18.66 35.95 11.01
C ALA A 322 18.10 36.79 9.84
N ALA A 323 16.90 36.49 9.33
CA ALA A 323 16.41 37.05 8.07
C ALA A 323 15.48 38.28 8.17
N VAL A 324 15.33 38.92 9.34
CA VAL A 324 14.41 40.09 9.50
C VAL A 324 15.14 41.44 9.63
N ASN A 325 16.41 41.53 9.22
CA ASN A 325 17.12 42.82 9.23
C ASN A 325 17.68 43.24 7.86
N VAL A 326 16.88 43.06 6.81
CA VAL A 326 17.17 43.67 5.49
C VAL A 326 16.35 44.95 5.35
N LYS A 327 16.91 46.06 5.81
CA LYS A 327 16.62 47.38 5.24
C LYS A 327 17.26 47.43 3.85
N SER A 328 16.51 47.11 2.81
CA SER A 328 16.72 47.72 1.49
C SER A 328 15.59 47.36 0.54
N GLY A 329 15.01 48.39 -0.07
CA GLY A 329 14.00 48.24 -1.11
C GLY A 329 14.60 47.56 -2.34
N ASN A 330 14.07 46.39 -2.68
CA ASN A 330 13.81 45.95 -4.05
C ASN A 330 13.01 44.64 -4.04
N VAL A 331 11.79 44.74 -4.57
CA VAL A 331 10.87 43.71 -5.08
C VAL A 331 11.12 42.26 -4.63
N ALA A 332 10.42 41.83 -3.58
CA ALA A 332 10.22 40.42 -3.28
C ALA A 332 9.01 39.89 -4.07
N VAL A 333 9.24 38.92 -4.94
CA VAL A 333 8.21 38.25 -5.73
C VAL A 333 7.56 37.15 -4.87
N ASN A 334 6.27 37.33 -4.57
CA ASN A 334 5.25 36.34 -4.21
C ASN A 334 5.58 35.30 -3.12
N SER A 335 5.46 35.71 -1.85
CA SER A 335 5.11 34.79 -0.77
C SER A 335 3.59 34.57 -0.76
N ALA A 336 3.10 33.60 -1.54
CA ALA A 336 1.72 33.14 -1.44
C ALA A 336 1.62 32.17 -0.25
N ALA A 337 1.57 32.71 0.96
CA ALA A 337 1.10 31.97 2.13
C ALA A 337 -0.42 31.84 2.01
N ILE A 338 -0.93 30.64 1.74
CA ILE A 338 -2.35 30.34 1.85
C ILE A 338 -2.64 30.05 3.33
N VAL A 339 -2.72 31.10 4.17
CA VAL A 339 -3.30 31.00 5.52
C VAL A 339 -4.13 32.24 5.81
N SER A 340 -5.34 31.95 6.30
CA SER A 340 -6.44 32.87 6.61
C SER A 340 -6.06 33.99 7.59
N THR A 341 -6.76 35.10 7.43
CA THR A 341 -6.71 36.33 8.22
C THR A 341 -7.09 36.09 9.68
N ASN A 342 -6.12 36.23 10.59
CA ASN A 342 -6.27 36.95 11.86
C ASN A 342 -4.87 37.31 12.37
N GLY A 343 -4.57 38.60 12.30
CA GLY A 343 -3.25 39.17 12.58
C GLY A 343 -2.96 39.26 14.07
N GLU A 344 -2.54 38.16 14.67
CA GLU A 344 -1.72 38.19 15.88
C GLU A 344 -0.40 37.46 15.61
N SER A 345 0.69 38.14 15.97
CA SER A 345 2.05 37.70 15.72
C SER A 345 2.36 36.41 16.50
N LEU A 346 2.21 35.27 15.84
CA LEU A 346 2.56 33.91 16.33
C LEU A 346 4.06 33.73 16.62
N THR A 347 4.89 34.75 16.42
CA THR A 347 6.35 34.69 16.44
C THR A 347 6.97 34.62 17.85
N ALA A 348 6.20 34.78 18.93
CA ALA A 348 6.77 35.02 20.27
C ALA A 348 6.63 33.87 21.30
N MET A 349 5.95 32.75 21.01
CA MET A 349 5.64 31.75 22.06
C MET A 349 6.16 30.31 21.88
N TYR A 350 6.77 29.92 20.75
CA TYR A 350 7.10 28.49 20.51
C TYR A 350 8.47 28.30 19.85
N SER A 351 9.56 28.35 20.64
CA SER A 351 10.94 28.32 20.11
C SER A 351 11.63 26.94 20.08
N SER A 352 10.95 25.82 20.39
CA SER A 352 11.60 24.50 20.51
C SER A 352 11.16 23.44 19.48
N ALA A 353 10.13 23.73 18.70
CA ALA A 353 9.48 22.77 17.81
C ALA A 353 9.76 23.04 16.31
N PRO A 354 10.03 22.02 15.47
CA PRO A 354 10.08 22.23 14.04
C PRO A 354 8.75 22.74 13.49
N THR A 355 8.76 23.80 12.67
CA THR A 355 7.56 24.39 12.06
C THR A 355 6.69 23.36 11.33
N SER A 356 7.32 22.36 10.73
CA SER A 356 6.65 21.23 10.05
C SER A 356 5.74 20.42 10.97
N VAL A 357 6.11 20.24 12.24
CA VAL A 357 5.29 19.51 13.22
C VAL A 357 4.11 20.36 13.68
N HIS A 358 4.32 21.66 13.84
CA HIS A 358 3.24 22.60 14.17
C HIS A 358 2.19 22.67 13.06
N LEU A 359 2.63 22.81 11.80
CA LEU A 359 1.74 22.78 10.65
C LEU A 359 0.94 21.46 10.61
N ALA A 360 1.58 20.32 10.89
CA ALA A 360 0.93 19.01 10.97
C ALA A 360 -0.16 18.90 12.05
N GLN A 361 -0.26 19.86 12.97
CA GLN A 361 -1.28 19.94 14.03
C GLN A 361 -2.23 21.13 13.87
N MET A 362 -2.13 21.90 12.79
CA MET A 362 -3.05 23.01 12.53
C MET A 362 -4.42 22.45 12.10
N PRO A 363 -5.52 22.75 12.82
CA PRO A 363 -6.85 22.32 12.42
C PRO A 363 -7.30 23.12 11.19
N LEU A 364 -7.76 22.43 10.15
CA LEU A 364 -8.16 23.04 8.88
C LEU A 364 -9.63 22.80 8.53
N VAL A 365 -10.20 21.70 9.02
CA VAL A 365 -11.60 21.32 8.83
C VAL A 365 -12.23 20.90 10.15
N ALA A 366 -13.57 20.80 10.16
CA ALA A 366 -14.33 20.44 11.36
C ALA A 366 -13.87 19.11 11.99
N GLU A 367 -13.49 18.12 11.17
CA GLU A 367 -12.96 16.82 11.65
C GLU A 367 -11.63 16.93 12.41
N ASP A 368 -10.90 18.05 12.29
CA ASP A 368 -9.67 18.30 13.04
C ASP A 368 -9.94 18.92 14.41
N GLN A 369 -11.17 19.36 14.69
CA GLN A 369 -11.51 19.91 16.00
C GLN A 369 -11.34 18.83 17.08
N GLN A 370 -10.80 19.22 18.22
CA GLN A 370 -10.58 18.28 19.31
C GLN A 370 -11.91 17.93 19.97
N SER A 371 -12.44 16.74 19.69
CA SER A 371 -13.57 16.14 20.39
C SER A 371 -13.24 14.72 20.83
N ASP A 372 -13.90 14.25 21.89
CA ASP A 372 -13.73 12.87 22.36
C ASP A 372 -14.16 11.85 21.29
N GLU A 373 -15.17 12.21 20.49
CA GLU A 373 -15.65 11.39 19.36
C GLU A 373 -14.59 11.21 18.27
N THR A 374 -13.93 12.30 17.86
CA THR A 374 -12.87 12.24 16.83
C THR A 374 -11.62 11.55 17.37
N ALA A 375 -11.28 11.77 18.65
CA ALA A 375 -10.16 11.09 19.30
C ALA A 375 -10.39 9.57 19.41
N ALA A 376 -11.63 9.11 19.67
CA ALA A 376 -11.97 7.70 19.77
C ALA A 376 -11.74 6.91 18.47
N LEU A 377 -11.71 7.58 17.31
CA LEU A 377 -11.42 6.97 16.01
C LEU A 377 -9.92 6.64 15.81
N PHE A 378 -9.05 7.13 16.70
CA PHE A 378 -7.60 6.92 16.68
C PHE A 378 -7.14 6.35 18.03
N PRO A 379 -7.36 5.04 18.27
CA PRO A 379 -7.10 4.43 19.56
C PRO A 379 -5.63 4.55 19.97
N THR A 380 -5.39 5.10 21.15
CA THR A 380 -4.03 5.37 21.66
C THR A 380 -3.24 4.06 21.77
N GLY A 381 -1.99 4.08 21.28
CA GLY A 381 -1.07 2.94 21.35
C GLY A 381 -1.34 1.82 20.34
N GLN A 382 -2.34 1.95 19.46
CA GLN A 382 -2.58 0.99 18.38
C GLN A 382 -2.01 1.51 17.05
N VAL A 383 -1.04 0.77 16.49
CA VAL A 383 -0.40 1.14 15.22
C VAL A 383 -0.39 -0.03 14.22
N ASP A 384 -0.33 0.24 12.92
CA ASP A 384 -0.19 -0.75 11.86
C ASP A 384 1.23 -1.35 11.83
N HIS A 385 1.50 -2.30 10.93
CA HIS A 385 2.83 -2.92 10.79
C HIS A 385 3.96 -1.93 10.44
N ASN A 386 3.62 -0.75 9.93
CA ASN A 386 4.51 0.36 9.64
C ASN A 386 4.63 1.36 10.81
N GLN A 387 4.13 0.97 11.99
CA GLN A 387 3.98 1.82 13.17
C GLN A 387 3.27 3.14 12.86
N GLN A 388 2.21 3.09 12.06
CA GLN A 388 1.29 4.20 11.83
C GLN A 388 0.03 4.05 12.66
N GLN A 389 -0.53 5.13 13.19
CA GLN A 389 -1.78 5.09 13.96
C GLN A 389 -2.88 4.32 13.22
N VAL A 390 -3.54 3.39 13.91
CA VAL A 390 -4.75 2.74 13.38
C VAL A 390 -5.86 3.78 13.21
N ASP A 391 -6.48 3.78 12.04
CA ASP A 391 -7.58 4.68 11.67
C ASP A 391 -8.89 3.88 11.62
N LEU A 392 -9.81 4.18 12.55
CA LEU A 392 -11.10 3.50 12.66
C LEU A 392 -12.23 4.21 11.89
N ARG A 393 -11.92 5.26 11.11
CA ARG A 393 -12.93 5.92 10.28
C ARG A 393 -13.55 4.92 9.30
N THR A 394 -14.87 4.96 9.21
CA THR A 394 -15.66 4.09 8.31
C THR A 394 -15.69 4.59 6.87
N SER A 395 -15.20 5.82 6.64
CA SER A 395 -15.08 6.45 5.33
C SER A 395 -13.83 7.33 5.27
N ASN A 396 -13.21 7.39 4.09
CA ASN A 396 -12.08 8.24 3.79
C ASN A 396 -12.08 8.56 2.28
N SER A 397 -11.18 9.44 1.84
CA SER A 397 -11.16 9.95 0.47
C SER A 397 -10.76 8.93 -0.61
N TRP A 398 -10.38 7.70 -0.23
CA TRP A 398 -10.18 6.58 -1.15
C TRP A 398 -11.49 6.08 -1.76
N VAL A 399 -12.59 6.13 -0.99
CA VAL A 399 -13.90 5.63 -1.41
C VAL A 399 -14.90 6.74 -1.76
N GLN A 400 -14.49 8.00 -1.62
CA GLN A 400 -15.34 9.18 -1.86
C GLN A 400 -15.41 9.57 -3.34
N ASN A 401 -16.59 10.03 -3.74
CA ASN A 401 -16.86 10.65 -5.04
C ASN A 401 -16.51 12.15 -5.04
N ILE A 402 -16.53 12.78 -6.22
CA ILE A 402 -16.17 14.20 -6.40
C ILE A 402 -16.92 15.17 -5.48
N ASN A 403 -18.19 14.91 -5.15
CA ASN A 403 -19.02 15.77 -4.31
C ASN A 403 -18.80 15.56 -2.80
N GLN A 404 -17.90 14.65 -2.41
CA GLN A 404 -17.61 14.29 -1.02
C GLN A 404 -16.17 14.62 -0.60
N VAL A 405 -15.29 14.91 -1.55
CA VAL A 405 -13.90 15.28 -1.27
C VAL A 405 -13.88 16.72 -0.77
N GLU A 406 -13.31 16.93 0.42
CA GLU A 406 -13.18 18.25 1.01
C GLU A 406 -12.23 19.14 0.20
N THR A 407 -12.58 20.43 0.07
CA THR A 407 -11.77 21.41 -0.68
C THR A 407 -10.34 21.48 -0.14
N ILE A 408 -10.16 21.38 1.19
CA ILE A 408 -8.82 21.42 1.79
C ILE A 408 -7.99 20.20 1.39
N GLU A 409 -8.60 19.01 1.33
CA GLU A 409 -7.88 17.79 0.95
C GLU A 409 -7.42 17.86 -0.50
N LEU A 410 -8.26 18.40 -1.39
CA LEU A 410 -7.85 18.70 -2.77
C LEU A 410 -6.62 19.62 -2.82
N VAL A 411 -6.63 20.72 -2.05
CA VAL A 411 -5.51 21.68 -2.00
C VAL A 411 -4.24 21.01 -1.46
N GLU A 412 -4.33 20.28 -0.35
CA GLU A 412 -3.20 19.57 0.24
C GLU A 412 -2.61 18.53 -0.73
N VAL A 413 -3.47 17.74 -1.39
CA VAL A 413 -3.04 16.73 -2.35
C VAL A 413 -2.33 17.36 -3.54
N PHE A 414 -2.81 18.47 -4.08
CA PHE A 414 -2.11 19.18 -5.16
C PHE A 414 -0.81 19.85 -4.69
N ALA A 415 -0.80 20.44 -3.50
CA ALA A 415 0.41 21.02 -2.92
C ALA A 415 1.50 19.96 -2.76
N ILE A 416 1.17 18.82 -2.14
CA ILE A 416 2.13 17.75 -1.80
C ILE A 416 2.51 16.92 -3.03
N ASN A 417 1.55 16.51 -3.86
CA ASN A 417 1.78 15.52 -4.92
C ASN A 417 2.16 16.16 -6.26
N THR A 418 1.97 17.47 -6.44
CA THR A 418 2.19 18.16 -7.72
C THR A 418 3.07 19.39 -7.58
N MET A 419 2.67 20.37 -6.78
CA MET A 419 3.39 21.65 -6.68
C MET A 419 4.77 21.47 -6.02
N ALA A 420 4.85 20.72 -4.93
CA ALA A 420 6.11 20.44 -4.26
C ALA A 420 7.11 19.68 -5.16
N PRO A 421 6.75 18.56 -5.83
CA PRO A 421 7.61 17.92 -6.83
C PRO A 421 8.03 18.86 -7.96
N PHE A 422 7.13 19.73 -8.45
CA PHE A 422 7.47 20.69 -9.49
C PHE A 422 8.55 21.70 -9.02
N ILE A 423 8.36 22.27 -7.83
CA ILE A 423 9.32 23.23 -7.24
C ILE A 423 10.66 22.53 -6.97
N LEU A 424 10.64 21.33 -6.37
CA LEU A 424 11.83 20.52 -6.12
C LEU A 424 12.58 20.22 -7.42
N ASN A 425 11.90 19.75 -8.46
CA ASN A 425 12.52 19.45 -9.75
C ASN A 425 13.16 20.70 -10.35
N LYS A 426 12.42 21.81 -10.41
CA LYS A 426 12.93 23.09 -10.92
C LYS A 426 14.18 23.54 -10.17
N ARG A 427 14.14 23.53 -8.84
CA ARG A 427 15.23 24.02 -7.97
C ARG A 427 16.40 23.05 -7.87
N ALA A 428 16.19 21.76 -8.15
CA ALA A 428 17.24 20.75 -8.14
C ALA A 428 18.11 20.78 -9.41
N ILE A 429 17.60 21.28 -10.54
CA ILE A 429 18.34 21.32 -11.81
C ILE A 429 19.73 21.98 -11.66
N PRO A 430 19.89 23.18 -11.07
CA PRO A 430 21.21 23.78 -10.91
C PRO A 430 22.16 22.98 -10.00
N LEU A 431 21.63 22.24 -9.01
CA LEU A 431 22.42 21.34 -8.18
C LEU A 431 22.87 20.09 -8.95
N LEU A 432 21.97 19.54 -9.77
CA LEU A 432 22.23 18.39 -10.64
C LEU A 432 23.24 18.75 -11.74
N GLU A 433 23.19 19.95 -12.31
CA GLU A 433 24.16 20.41 -13.31
C GLU A 433 25.58 20.57 -12.73
N LYS A 434 25.71 20.81 -11.42
CA LYS A 434 27.00 20.93 -10.72
C LYS A 434 27.62 19.59 -10.31
N SER A 435 26.89 18.48 -10.42
CA SER A 435 27.44 17.17 -10.07
C SER A 435 28.49 16.73 -11.09
N SER A 436 29.55 16.10 -10.58
CA SER A 436 30.61 15.47 -11.39
C SER A 436 30.24 14.09 -11.93
N ASN A 437 29.11 13.51 -11.48
CA ASN A 437 28.70 12.18 -11.90
C ASN A 437 28.07 12.21 -13.30
N ALA A 438 28.37 11.20 -14.11
CA ALA A 438 27.91 11.12 -15.50
C ALA A 438 26.38 11.00 -15.59
N HIS A 439 25.75 10.31 -14.64
CA HIS A 439 24.31 10.07 -14.63
C HIS A 439 23.67 10.62 -13.36
N ARG A 440 22.64 11.46 -13.57
CA ARG A 440 21.89 12.14 -12.53
C ARG A 440 20.41 11.84 -12.71
N PHE A 441 19.67 11.68 -11.63
CA PHE A 441 18.33 11.09 -11.69
C PHE A 441 17.30 11.93 -10.96
N ILE A 442 16.12 12.05 -11.56
CA ILE A 442 14.91 12.54 -10.89
C ILE A 442 13.85 11.45 -11.01
N ILE A 443 13.41 10.90 -9.88
CA ILE A 443 12.35 9.90 -9.86
C ILE A 443 11.12 10.50 -9.19
N ASN A 444 10.04 10.62 -9.96
CA ASN A 444 8.74 11.01 -9.46
C ASN A 444 7.95 9.73 -9.11
N VAL A 445 7.73 9.48 -7.83
CA VAL A 445 6.95 8.31 -7.40
C VAL A 445 5.49 8.55 -7.73
N SER A 446 4.98 7.72 -8.63
CA SER A 446 3.62 7.77 -9.14
C SER A 446 2.94 6.42 -8.91
N ALA A 447 1.77 6.24 -9.51
CA ALA A 447 0.99 5.02 -9.38
C ALA A 447 -0.01 4.90 -10.54
N MET A 448 -0.72 3.77 -10.60
CA MET A 448 -1.79 3.51 -11.58
C MET A 448 -2.90 4.57 -11.61
N GLU A 449 -3.10 5.29 -10.51
CA GLU A 449 -4.02 6.41 -10.35
C GLU A 449 -3.72 7.53 -11.37
N GLY A 450 -2.44 7.75 -11.68
CA GLY A 450 -2.01 8.76 -12.65
C GLY A 450 -2.19 8.37 -14.11
N LYS A 451 -2.57 7.12 -14.41
CA LYS A 451 -2.73 6.63 -15.77
C LYS A 451 -4.09 6.91 -16.37
N PHE A 452 -4.13 7.16 -17.68
CA PHE A 452 -5.38 7.32 -18.44
C PHE A 452 -5.83 5.98 -19.05
N TYR A 453 -6.47 5.10 -18.26
CA TYR A 453 -7.02 3.82 -18.74
C TYR A 453 -8.54 3.90 -18.98
N ARG A 454 -9.09 2.98 -19.80
CA ARG A 454 -10.50 2.97 -20.26
C ARG A 454 -11.56 2.85 -19.14
N ASN A 455 -11.23 2.30 -17.96
CA ASN A 455 -12.21 1.91 -16.92
C ASN A 455 -11.85 2.37 -15.48
N LYS A 456 -11.76 3.67 -15.18
CA LYS A 456 -11.53 4.16 -13.80
C LYS A 456 -12.77 4.01 -12.90
N THR A 457 -12.54 3.81 -11.60
CA THR A 457 -13.60 4.01 -10.59
C THR A 457 -13.89 5.51 -10.42
N PRO A 458 -15.11 5.90 -10.01
CA PRO A 458 -15.45 7.32 -9.78
C PRO A 458 -14.85 7.89 -8.49
N ASN A 459 -14.20 7.04 -7.68
CA ASN A 459 -13.69 7.39 -6.36
C ASN A 459 -12.30 8.04 -6.45
N HIS A 460 -11.91 8.75 -5.40
CA HIS A 460 -10.56 9.29 -5.23
C HIS A 460 -10.07 10.18 -6.40
N PRO A 461 -10.91 11.08 -6.97
CA PRO A 461 -10.57 11.79 -8.20
C PRO A 461 -9.40 12.77 -8.04
N HIS A 462 -9.27 13.42 -6.89
CA HIS A 462 -8.24 14.44 -6.62
C HIS A 462 -6.81 13.87 -6.69
N THR A 463 -6.59 12.67 -6.14
CA THR A 463 -5.27 12.00 -6.22
C THR A 463 -5.00 11.43 -7.61
N ASN A 464 -6.02 10.90 -8.30
CA ASN A 464 -5.90 10.53 -9.72
C ASN A 464 -5.41 11.73 -10.56
N MET A 465 -6.01 12.91 -10.37
CA MET A 465 -5.62 14.15 -11.04
C MET A 465 -4.18 14.55 -10.69
N ALA A 466 -3.81 14.55 -9.41
CA ALA A 466 -2.48 14.95 -8.98
C ALA A 466 -1.37 14.00 -9.47
N LYS A 467 -1.61 12.68 -9.49
CA LYS A 467 -0.68 11.69 -10.04
C LYS A 467 -0.57 11.81 -11.56
N ALA A 468 -1.66 12.10 -12.26
CA ALA A 468 -1.63 12.38 -13.70
C ALA A 468 -0.83 13.66 -14.01
N ALA A 469 -0.92 14.69 -13.16
CA ALA A 469 -0.12 15.90 -13.30
C ALA A 469 1.39 15.62 -13.10
N ALA A 470 1.77 14.79 -12.13
CA ALA A 470 3.16 14.37 -11.92
C ALA A 470 3.71 13.55 -13.11
N ASN A 471 2.88 12.65 -13.66
CA ASN A 471 3.17 11.91 -14.87
C ASN A 471 3.38 12.85 -16.07
N MET A 472 2.47 13.81 -16.26
CA MET A 472 2.56 14.79 -17.34
C MET A 472 3.83 15.64 -17.21
N MET A 473 4.16 16.13 -16.01
CA MET A 473 5.40 16.88 -15.75
C MET A 473 6.63 16.05 -16.19
N THR A 474 6.66 14.77 -15.85
CA THR A 474 7.74 13.87 -16.28
C THR A 474 7.84 13.80 -17.79
N ARG A 475 6.71 13.52 -18.46
CA ARG A 475 6.63 13.41 -19.91
C ARG A 475 7.03 14.70 -20.64
N THR A 476 6.67 15.85 -20.07
CA THR A 476 6.93 17.17 -20.66
C THR A 476 8.39 17.58 -20.55
N CYS A 477 9.02 17.41 -19.37
CA CYS A 477 10.33 18.02 -19.12
C CYS A 477 11.52 17.07 -19.33
N ALA A 478 11.31 15.75 -19.33
CA ALA A 478 12.43 14.79 -19.28
C ALA A 478 13.37 14.85 -20.48
N GLU A 479 12.87 15.13 -21.69
CA GLU A 479 13.72 15.15 -22.89
C GLU A 479 14.77 16.28 -22.83
N ASP A 480 14.35 17.48 -22.39
CA ASP A 480 15.28 18.61 -22.24
C ASP A 480 16.34 18.33 -21.18
N LEU A 481 15.93 17.73 -20.05
CA LEU A 481 16.83 17.35 -18.97
C LEU A 481 17.81 16.24 -19.39
N ALA A 482 17.38 15.29 -20.23
CA ALA A 482 18.23 14.20 -20.69
C ALA A 482 19.42 14.72 -21.52
N ARG A 483 19.26 15.82 -22.27
CA ARG A 483 20.35 16.48 -23.00
C ARG A 483 21.45 17.01 -22.08
N LYS A 484 21.13 17.22 -20.80
CA LYS A 484 22.03 17.68 -19.74
C LYS A 484 22.56 16.54 -18.85
N GLY A 485 22.26 15.27 -19.20
CA GLY A 485 22.62 14.09 -18.40
C GLY A 485 21.74 13.86 -17.18
N ILE A 486 20.54 14.48 -17.13
CA ILE A 486 19.57 14.36 -16.04
C ILE A 486 18.38 13.53 -16.52
N TYR A 487 18.22 12.33 -15.96
CA TYR A 487 17.23 11.35 -16.40
C TYR A 487 16.03 11.35 -15.45
N MET A 488 14.93 11.96 -15.92
CA MET A 488 13.70 12.05 -15.14
C MET A 488 12.68 10.99 -15.57
N ASN A 489 12.13 10.23 -14.61
CA ASN A 489 11.09 9.22 -14.86
C ASN A 489 9.99 9.26 -13.79
N SER A 490 8.83 8.71 -14.14
CA SER A 490 7.76 8.39 -13.19
C SER A 490 7.72 6.89 -12.95
N VAL A 491 7.51 6.46 -11.71
CA VAL A 491 7.55 5.03 -11.36
C VAL A 491 6.34 4.64 -10.52
N ASP A 492 5.65 3.57 -10.95
CA ASP A 492 4.61 2.86 -10.19
C ASP A 492 5.26 1.92 -9.16
N THR A 493 4.85 2.08 -7.92
CA THR A 493 5.34 1.29 -6.77
C THR A 493 4.71 -0.10 -6.71
N GLY A 494 3.62 -0.33 -7.43
CA GLY A 494 2.78 -1.51 -7.28
C GLY A 494 1.88 -1.44 -6.05
N TRP A 495 1.12 -2.50 -5.81
CA TRP A 495 0.10 -2.54 -4.77
C TRP A 495 0.68 -3.09 -3.47
N ILE A 496 0.96 -2.19 -2.53
CA ILE A 496 1.60 -2.52 -1.25
C ILE A 496 0.71 -2.27 -0.02
N ASN A 497 -0.27 -1.39 -0.11
CA ASN A 497 -1.21 -1.08 0.98
C ASN A 497 -2.67 -1.13 0.51
N ASP A 498 -3.57 -1.58 1.37
CA ASP A 498 -5.01 -1.42 1.20
C ASP A 498 -5.49 -0.14 1.90
N GLU A 499 -5.90 0.85 1.12
CA GLU A 499 -6.34 2.16 1.61
C GLU A 499 -7.87 2.23 1.84
N ASN A 500 -8.59 1.12 1.60
CA ASN A 500 -10.00 1.04 1.95
C ASN A 500 -10.22 1.25 3.47
N PRO A 501 -11.36 1.84 3.89
CA PRO A 501 -11.75 1.84 5.29
C PRO A 501 -11.68 0.44 5.88
N ARG A 502 -11.21 0.35 7.14
CA ARG A 502 -10.82 -0.91 7.78
C ARG A 502 -11.85 -2.03 7.59
N ASP A 503 -13.11 -1.77 7.90
CA ASP A 503 -14.17 -2.80 7.85
C ASP A 503 -14.43 -3.34 6.44
N VAL A 504 -14.17 -2.53 5.41
CA VAL A 504 -14.21 -2.96 4.01
C VAL A 504 -13.00 -3.83 3.72
N ALA A 505 -11.81 -3.40 4.12
CA ALA A 505 -10.56 -4.13 3.91
C ALA A 505 -10.61 -5.52 4.59
N VAL A 506 -11.07 -5.61 5.84
CA VAL A 506 -11.25 -6.88 6.58
C VAL A 506 -12.24 -7.80 5.87
N ARG A 507 -13.39 -7.28 5.44
CA ARG A 507 -14.38 -8.07 4.71
C ARG A 507 -13.83 -8.63 3.41
N ILE A 508 -13.05 -7.85 2.67
CA ILE A 508 -12.38 -8.29 1.43
C ILE A 508 -11.34 -9.36 1.75
N ALA A 509 -10.55 -9.16 2.81
CA ALA A 509 -9.57 -10.12 3.27
C ALA A 509 -10.23 -11.47 3.64
N ASP A 510 -11.31 -11.46 4.41
CA ASP A 510 -12.03 -12.67 4.83
C ASP A 510 -12.73 -13.37 3.68
N ALA A 511 -13.42 -12.61 2.81
CA ALA A 511 -14.21 -13.16 1.71
C ALA A 511 -13.35 -13.68 0.55
N HIS A 512 -12.20 -13.05 0.31
CA HIS A 512 -11.36 -13.32 -0.87
C HIS A 512 -9.96 -13.81 -0.54
N ASN A 513 -9.64 -14.00 0.75
CA ASN A 513 -8.29 -14.30 1.23
C ASN A 513 -7.27 -13.31 0.64
N PHE A 514 -7.63 -12.03 0.64
CA PHE A 514 -6.84 -10.98 0.00
C PHE A 514 -5.82 -10.40 0.98
N GLN A 515 -4.61 -10.17 0.47
CA GLN A 515 -3.60 -9.26 1.02
C GLN A 515 -2.88 -8.62 -0.16
N THR A 516 -2.20 -7.52 0.09
CA THR A 516 -1.44 -6.83 -0.95
C THR A 516 -0.31 -7.72 -1.49
N PRO A 517 -0.09 -7.75 -2.82
CA PRO A 517 0.84 -8.68 -3.46
C PRO A 517 2.32 -8.40 -3.21
N LEU A 518 2.66 -7.17 -2.81
CA LEU A 518 4.02 -6.64 -2.66
C LEU A 518 4.16 -5.95 -1.30
N ASP A 519 5.39 -5.68 -0.90
CA ASP A 519 5.73 -4.90 0.29
C ASP A 519 6.52 -3.61 -0.04
N GLU A 520 6.85 -2.87 1.00
CA GLU A 520 7.58 -1.61 0.93
C GLU A 520 9.00 -1.78 0.32
N VAL A 521 9.63 -2.94 0.50
CA VAL A 521 10.95 -3.26 -0.06
C VAL A 521 10.85 -3.45 -1.57
N ASP A 522 9.80 -4.15 -2.04
CA ASP A 522 9.50 -4.32 -3.45
C ASP A 522 9.20 -2.98 -4.13
N ALA A 523 8.41 -2.12 -3.47
CA ALA A 523 8.11 -0.78 -3.96
C ALA A 523 9.37 0.09 -4.07
N ALA A 524 10.23 0.09 -3.04
CA ALA A 524 11.50 0.83 -3.09
C ALA A 524 12.42 0.30 -4.20
N ALA A 525 12.47 -1.02 -4.41
CA ALA A 525 13.22 -1.62 -5.50
C ALA A 525 12.70 -1.19 -6.88
N ARG A 526 11.40 -1.04 -7.06
CA ARG A 526 10.81 -0.48 -8.30
C ARG A 526 11.22 0.96 -8.51
N VAL A 527 11.11 1.80 -7.48
CA VAL A 527 11.49 3.23 -7.55
C VAL A 527 12.98 3.41 -7.89
N LEU A 528 13.85 2.55 -7.34
CA LEU A 528 15.29 2.63 -7.54
C LEU A 528 15.79 1.90 -8.79
N ASP A 529 14.97 1.06 -9.42
CA ASP A 529 15.35 0.28 -10.61
C ASP A 529 16.00 1.12 -11.74
N PRO A 530 15.47 2.31 -12.11
CA PRO A 530 16.06 3.12 -13.18
C PRO A 530 17.46 3.62 -12.86
N ILE A 531 17.80 3.67 -11.58
CA ILE A 531 19.13 4.05 -11.08
C ILE A 531 19.99 2.80 -11.00
N PHE A 532 19.55 1.77 -10.28
CA PHE A 532 20.37 0.58 -10.01
C PHE A 532 20.67 -0.25 -11.26
N ALA A 533 19.79 -0.24 -12.26
CA ALA A 533 20.03 -0.89 -13.54
C ALA A 533 21.28 -0.35 -14.27
N MET A 534 21.70 0.88 -13.98
CA MET A 534 22.90 1.50 -14.56
C MET A 534 24.22 0.96 -13.99
N PHE A 535 24.17 0.26 -12.84
CA PHE A 535 25.35 -0.18 -12.10
C PHE A 535 25.49 -1.71 -12.05
N GLN A 536 24.84 -2.44 -12.96
CA GLN A 536 24.98 -3.90 -13.01
C GLN A 536 26.29 -4.30 -13.72
N ASP A 537 27.10 -5.13 -13.05
CA ASP A 537 28.34 -5.67 -13.61
C ASP A 537 28.08 -6.53 -14.85
N GLY A 538 28.88 -6.32 -15.90
CA GLY A 538 29.13 -7.34 -16.92
C GLY A 538 28.45 -7.20 -18.29
N HIS A 539 27.46 -6.34 -18.55
CA HIS A 539 26.85 -6.29 -19.89
C HIS A 539 26.32 -4.92 -20.33
N THR A 540 26.98 -4.35 -21.35
CA THR A 540 26.55 -3.22 -22.21
C THR A 540 26.25 -1.91 -21.48
N VAL A 541 26.63 -0.79 -22.06
CA VAL A 541 26.17 0.53 -21.60
C VAL A 541 24.64 0.53 -21.68
N VAL A 542 23.97 0.25 -20.55
CA VAL A 542 22.52 0.40 -20.45
C VAL A 542 22.27 1.88 -20.64
N LYS A 543 21.57 2.24 -21.73
CA LYS A 543 21.22 3.64 -21.94
C LYS A 543 20.26 4.06 -20.82
N PRO A 544 20.50 5.20 -20.15
CA PRO A 544 19.58 5.69 -19.15
C PRO A 544 18.20 5.89 -19.74
N VAL A 545 17.19 5.33 -19.08
CA VAL A 545 15.79 5.57 -19.43
C VAL A 545 15.39 6.96 -18.94
N TYR A 546 14.63 7.70 -19.74
CA TYR A 546 14.07 9.01 -19.36
C TYR A 546 12.72 9.23 -20.03
N GLY A 547 11.88 10.06 -19.41
CA GLY A 547 10.58 10.43 -19.96
C GLY A 547 9.64 9.24 -20.07
N GLN A 548 9.75 8.26 -19.18
CA GLN A 548 8.88 7.09 -19.14
C GLN A 548 8.05 7.02 -17.86
N PHE A 549 6.90 6.37 -17.95
CA PHE A 549 6.17 5.82 -16.82
C PHE A 549 6.52 4.34 -16.69
N LEU A 550 7.20 3.97 -15.60
CA LEU A 550 7.71 2.63 -15.38
C LEU A 550 6.79 1.87 -14.43
N LYS A 551 6.40 0.67 -14.84
CA LYS A 551 5.56 -0.24 -14.08
C LYS A 551 6.09 -1.66 -14.21
N ASP A 552 6.18 -2.37 -13.09
CA ASP A 552 6.69 -3.75 -13.05
C ASP A 552 8.07 -3.91 -13.71
N TYR A 553 8.97 -2.94 -13.49
CA TYR A 553 10.32 -2.89 -14.10
C TYR A 553 10.32 -2.75 -15.64
N THR A 554 9.21 -2.31 -16.23
CA THR A 554 9.07 -2.12 -17.68
C THR A 554 8.43 -0.78 -18.02
N VAL A 555 8.66 -0.29 -19.24
CA VAL A 555 7.98 0.90 -19.76
C VAL A 555 6.49 0.57 -19.95
N SER A 556 5.63 1.44 -19.42
CA SER A 556 4.19 1.36 -19.56
C SER A 556 3.65 2.60 -20.26
N GLU A 557 2.46 2.48 -20.83
CA GLU A 557 1.69 3.64 -21.33
C GLU A 557 1.43 4.65 -20.20
N TRP A 558 1.11 5.88 -20.57
CA TRP A 558 0.94 7.00 -19.66
C TRP A 558 -0.38 7.02 -18.89
#